data_AF-A0A526YL71-F1
#
_entry.id   AF-A0A526YL71-F1
#
_cell.length_a   1.000
_cell.length_b   1.000
_cell.length_c   1.000
_cell.angle_alpha   90.00
_cell.angle_beta   90.00
_cell.angle_gamma   90.00
#
_symmetry.space_group_name_H-M   'P 1'
#
loop_
_entity.id
_entity.type
_entity.pdbx_description
1 polymer ?
#
loop_
_entity_poly.entity_id
_entity_poly.type
_entity_poly.pdbx_seq_one_letter_code
_entity_poly.pdbx_strand_id
1 'polypeptide(L)'
;MTGSLPDFSSTAAGLGVIRTLPDPDGVLRHVPLLWLRNTDQGVQLWPSFALELLRLYAGENGYVARMNVAGFDALRMAGTIVPL
;
A
#
# COMPACT_ATOMS: atom_id res chain seq x y z
N MET A 1 26.78 7.53 -6.85
CA MET A 1 25.47 7.33 -7.48
C MET A 1 25.24 5.83 -7.58
N THR A 2 24.43 5.27 -6.69
CA THR A 2 24.08 3.84 -6.70
C THR A 2 22.71 3.69 -7.34
N GLY A 3 22.66 3.29 -8.60
CA GLY A 3 21.43 2.97 -9.34
C GLY A 3 21.36 1.48 -9.65
N SER A 4 20.16 0.99 -9.97
CA SER A 4 19.94 -0.40 -10.38
C SER A 4 20.63 -0.71 -11.71
N LEU A 5 21.08 -1.97 -11.88
CA LEU A 5 21.71 -2.43 -13.11
C LEU A 5 20.74 -2.32 -14.31
N PRO A 6 21.25 -2.02 -15.52
CA PRO A 6 20.42 -1.79 -16.71
C PRO A 6 19.44 -2.92 -16.99
N ASP A 7 19.91 -4.17 -16.90
CA ASP A 7 19.13 -5.36 -17.21
C ASP A 7 17.91 -5.53 -16.29
N PHE A 8 18.03 -5.12 -15.02
CA PHE A 8 16.90 -5.10 -14.09
C PHE A 8 15.96 -3.93 -14.35
N SER A 9 16.49 -2.76 -14.72
CA SER A 9 15.66 -1.60 -15.04
C SER A 9 14.83 -1.78 -16.32
N SER A 10 15.35 -2.50 -17.32
CA SER A 10 14.68 -2.70 -18.61
C SER A 10 13.59 -3.77 -18.58
N THR A 11 13.61 -4.67 -17.60
CA THR A 11 12.60 -5.73 -17.42
C THR A 11 11.60 -5.43 -16.31
N ALA A 12 11.89 -4.46 -15.44
CA ALA A 12 10.98 -4.06 -14.38
C ALA A 12 9.73 -3.38 -14.95
N ALA A 13 8.55 -3.82 -14.54
CA ALA A 13 7.29 -3.13 -14.81
C ALA A 13 7.15 -1.79 -14.03
N GLY A 14 8.07 -1.51 -13.10
CA GLY A 14 8.16 -0.26 -12.34
C GLY A 14 9.34 -0.25 -11.36
N LEU A 15 9.79 0.95 -10.95
CA LEU A 15 10.81 1.15 -9.92
C LEU A 15 10.13 1.42 -8.57
N GLY A 16 10.21 0.48 -7.63
CA GLY A 16 9.71 0.64 -6.27
C GLY A 16 10.85 0.96 -5.30
N VAL A 17 10.77 2.10 -4.60
CA VAL A 17 11.67 2.40 -3.48
C VAL A 17 10.88 2.27 -2.19
N ILE A 18 11.24 1.31 -1.34
CA ILE A 18 10.76 1.22 0.03
C ILE A 18 11.92 1.66 0.92
N ARG A 19 11.82 2.85 1.52
CA ARG A 19 12.82 3.36 2.46
C ARG A 19 12.44 2.91 3.87
N THR A 20 13.27 2.06 4.47
CA THR A 20 13.13 1.60 5.86
C THR A 20 14.06 2.34 6.83
N LEU A 21 14.87 3.27 6.32
CA LEU A 21 15.72 4.11 7.16
C LEU A 21 14.84 5.17 7.86
N PRO A 22 15.01 5.37 9.17
CA PRO A 22 14.40 6.50 9.86
C PRO A 22 14.82 7.81 9.20
N ASP A 23 13.93 8.79 9.25
CA ASP A 23 14.28 10.16 8.88
C ASP A 23 15.34 10.73 9.85
N PRO A 24 15.97 11.88 9.54
CA PRO A 24 17.02 12.45 10.39
C PRO A 24 16.59 12.73 11.83
N ASP A 25 15.28 12.81 12.08
CA ASP A 25 14.66 12.95 13.40
C ASP A 25 14.48 11.61 14.14
N GLY A 26 14.93 10.49 13.55
CA GLY A 26 14.80 9.15 14.11
C GLY A 26 13.40 8.52 13.94
N VAL A 27 12.48 9.19 13.25
CA VAL A 27 11.11 8.72 13.09
C VAL A 27 10.98 7.82 11.86
N LEU A 28 10.41 6.64 12.07
CA LEU A 28 9.92 5.78 10.99
C LEU A 28 8.53 6.25 10.55
N ARG A 29 8.42 6.68 9.30
CA ARG A 29 7.14 7.08 8.69
C ARG A 29 6.64 5.95 7.80
N HIS A 30 5.57 5.30 8.23
CA HIS A 30 4.91 4.27 7.44
C HIS A 30 3.96 4.91 6.43
N VAL A 31 3.97 4.41 5.20
CA VAL A 31 2.95 4.76 4.20
C VAL A 31 1.71 3.93 4.49
N PRO A 32 0.55 4.56 4.78
CA PRO A 32 -0.69 3.82 5.01
C PRO A 32 -1.10 3.02 3.77
N LEU A 33 -1.63 1.81 3.96
CA LEU A 33 -2.16 1.01 2.87
C LEU A 33 -3.54 1.50 2.40
N LEU A 34 -4.34 2.02 3.33
CA LEU A 34 -5.66 2.59 3.11
C LEU A 34 -5.80 3.89 3.89
N TRP A 35 -6.37 4.91 3.24
CA TRP A 35 -6.79 6.14 3.90
C TRP A 35 -8.31 6.22 3.96
N LEU A 36 -8.82 6.70 5.09
CA LEU A 36 -10.20 7.13 5.20
C LEU A 36 -10.28 8.60 4.84
N ARG A 37 -11.16 8.93 3.91
CA ARG A 37 -11.51 10.31 3.59
C ARG A 37 -12.97 10.53 3.93
N ASN A 38 -13.22 11.46 4.84
CA ASN A 38 -14.57 11.94 5.09
C ASN A 38 -15.02 12.80 3.91
N THR A 39 -16.23 12.55 3.43
CA THR A 39 -16.90 13.26 2.35
C THR A 39 -18.32 13.60 2.80
N ASP A 40 -18.99 14.52 2.11
CA ASP A 40 -20.39 14.88 2.40
C ASP A 40 -21.35 13.69 2.20
N GLN A 41 -20.89 12.63 1.52
CA GLN A 41 -21.60 11.38 1.25
C GLN A 41 -21.21 10.25 2.23
N GLY A 42 -20.34 10.51 3.21
CA GLY A 42 -19.85 9.52 4.18
C GLY A 42 -18.34 9.26 4.10
N VAL A 43 -17.91 8.08 4.56
CA VAL A 43 -16.49 7.68 4.59
C VAL A 43 -16.12 6.97 3.29
N GLN A 44 -15.09 7.45 2.61
CA GLN A 44 -14.53 6.82 1.43
C GLN A 44 -13.15 6.22 1.73
N LEU A 45 -12.92 5.01 1.26
CA LEU A 45 -11.62 4.33 1.37
C LEU A 45 -10.79 4.61 0.13
N TRP A 46 -9.57 5.09 0.33
CA TRP A 46 -8.59 5.39 -0.72
C TRP A 46 -7.39 4.45 -0.59
N PRO A 47 -7.11 3.59 -1.57
CA PRO A 47 -5.97 2.68 -1.53
C PRO A 47 -4.65 3.42 -1.81
N SER A 48 -3.57 2.91 -1.22
CA SER A 48 -2.22 3.26 -1.64
C SER A 48 -1.92 2.79 -3.06
N PHE A 49 -0.98 3.48 -3.70
CA PHE A 49 -0.54 3.08 -5.04
C PHE A 49 -0.01 1.63 -5.07
N ALA A 50 0.70 1.20 -4.03
CA ALA A 50 1.17 -0.18 -3.90
C ALA A 50 0.00 -1.18 -3.82
N LEU A 51 -1.04 -0.84 -3.06
CA LEU A 51 -2.23 -1.67 -2.93
C LEU A 51 -3.03 -1.75 -4.26
N GLU A 52 -3.06 -0.65 -5.01
CA GLU A 52 -3.67 -0.57 -6.34
C GLU A 52 -2.92 -1.38 -7.40
N LEU A 53 -1.59 -1.33 -7.40
CA LEU A 53 -0.76 -2.19 -8.26
C LEU A 53 -0.99 -3.67 -7.96
N LEU A 54 -1.03 -4.02 -6.68
CA LEU A 54 -1.36 -5.37 -6.24
C LEU A 54 -2.75 -5.78 -6.78
N ARG A 55 -3.78 -4.93 -6.64
CA ARG A 55 -5.15 -5.24 -7.11
C ARG A 55 -5.17 -5.58 -8.58
N LEU A 56 -4.52 -4.75 -9.39
CA LEU A 56 -4.42 -4.94 -10.83
C LEU A 56 -3.65 -6.22 -11.17
N TYR A 57 -2.54 -6.48 -10.49
CA TYR A 57 -1.75 -7.70 -10.68
C TYR A 57 -2.57 -8.97 -10.34
N ALA A 58 -3.36 -8.93 -9.27
CA ALA A 58 -4.20 -10.05 -8.84
C ALA A 58 -5.48 -10.21 -9.68
N GLY A 59 -5.80 -9.24 -10.55
CA GLY A 59 -7.04 -9.23 -11.32
C GLY A 59 -8.30 -9.09 -10.46
N GLU A 60 -8.18 -8.47 -9.27
CA GLU A 60 -9.30 -8.31 -8.34
C GLU A 60 -10.06 -7.00 -8.59
N ASN A 61 -11.38 -7.01 -8.41
CA ASN A 61 -12.22 -5.83 -8.63
C ASN A 61 -12.28 -4.88 -7.42
N GLY A 62 -11.68 -5.21 -6.29
CA GLY A 62 -11.72 -4.39 -5.08
C GLY A 62 -10.95 -4.97 -3.91
N TYR A 63 -11.18 -4.40 -2.72
CA TYR A 63 -10.51 -4.74 -1.46
C TYR A 63 -11.53 -5.10 -0.39
N VAL A 64 -11.15 -5.97 0.54
CA VAL A 64 -11.95 -6.25 1.73
C VAL A 64 -11.17 -5.85 2.96
N ALA A 65 -11.61 -4.79 3.63
CA ALA A 65 -11.06 -4.36 4.91
C ALA A 65 -11.99 -4.84 6.04
N ARG A 66 -11.41 -5.52 7.04
CA ARG A 66 -12.12 -5.92 8.25
C ARG A 66 -11.91 -4.86 9.33
N MET A 67 -12.99 -4.57 10.05
CA MET A 67 -13.03 -3.54 11.06
C MET A 67 -13.58 -4.13 12.36
N ASN A 68 -12.94 -3.77 13.48
CA ASN A 68 -13.38 -4.05 14.83
C ASN A 68 -13.71 -2.73 15.56
N VAL A 69 -14.00 -2.82 16.87
CA VAL A 69 -14.35 -1.65 17.69
C VAL A 69 -13.20 -0.62 17.77
N ALA A 70 -11.95 -1.04 17.59
CA ALA A 70 -10.77 -0.18 17.59
C ALA A 70 -10.43 0.39 16.20
N GLY A 71 -11.08 -0.07 15.13
CA GLY A 71 -10.81 0.36 13.75
C GLY A 71 -10.48 -0.81 12.83
N PHE A 72 -9.81 -0.53 11.71
CA PHE A 72 -9.40 -1.56 10.76
C PHE A 72 -8.32 -2.46 11.37
N ASP A 73 -8.51 -3.78 11.31
CA ASP A 73 -7.58 -4.77 11.89
C ASP A 73 -6.95 -5.67 10.83
N ALA A 74 -7.56 -5.78 9.65
CA ALA A 74 -6.98 -6.54 8.54
C ALA A 74 -7.49 -6.09 7.18
N LEU A 75 -6.65 -6.34 6.18
CA LEU A 75 -6.94 -6.18 4.76
C LEU A 75 -6.81 -7.53 4.07
N ARG A 76 -7.80 -7.94 3.30
CA ARG A 76 -7.74 -9.11 2.43
C ARG A 76 -7.63 -8.70 0.98
N MET A 77 -6.64 -9.26 0.29
CA MET A 77 -6.29 -8.95 -1.09
C MET A 77 -5.42 -10.08 -1.69
N ALA A 78 -5.62 -10.43 -2.96
CA ALA A 78 -4.91 -11.51 -3.66
C ALA A 78 -4.89 -12.85 -2.89
N GLY A 79 -6.03 -13.20 -2.28
CA GLY A 79 -6.14 -14.40 -1.43
C GLY A 79 -5.35 -14.37 -0.11
N THR A 80 -4.64 -13.27 0.17
CA THR A 80 -3.81 -13.08 1.38
C THR A 80 -4.50 -12.13 2.36
N ILE A 81 -4.32 -12.36 3.66
CA ILE A 81 -4.78 -11.46 4.73
C ILE A 81 -3.56 -10.76 5.32
N VAL A 82 -3.55 -9.43 5.26
CA VAL A 82 -2.53 -8.55 5.83
C VAL A 82 -3.10 -7.90 7.09
N PRO A 83 -2.53 -8.13 8.28
CA PRO A 83 -2.94 -7.41 9.48
C PRO A 83 -2.58 -5.92 9.36
N LEU A 84 -3.45 -5.04 9.87
CA LEU A 84 -3.28 -3.58 9.85
C LEU A 84 -3.00 -3.03 11.24
#